data_AF-K8GNV8-F1
#
_entry.id   AF-K8GNV8-F1
#
_cell.length_a   1.000
_cell.length_b   1.000
_cell.length_c   1.000
_cell.angle_alpha   90.00
_cell.angle_beta   90.00
_cell.angle_gamma   90.00
#
_symmetry.space_group_name_H-M   'P 1'
#
loop_
_entity.id
_entity.type
_entity.pdbx_description
1 polymer ?
#
loop_
_entity_poly.entity_id
_entity_poly.type
_entity_poly.pdbx_seq_one_letter_code
_entity_poly.pdbx_strand_id
1 'polypeptide(L)'
;MKFNPQKWKISISYNRIRRHNSLRDSHYDGHVVTEYGIVSVYSDINCSCLEFVNNRRHYYQSFEGGLNERQLMIRATKFARFCIEQSLV
;
A
#
# COMPACT_ATOMS: atom_id res chain seq x y z
N MET A 1 -18.56 20.64 12.35
CA MET A 1 -17.41 21.05 11.53
C MET A 1 -17.62 20.54 10.12
N LYS A 2 -17.52 21.39 9.08
CA LYS A 2 -17.74 20.98 7.67
C LYS A 2 -16.43 20.42 7.10
N PHE A 3 -16.44 19.14 6.70
CA PHE A 3 -15.32 18.47 6.05
C PHE A 3 -15.08 19.10 4.67
N ASN A 4 -13.88 19.62 4.42
CA ASN A 4 -13.51 20.26 3.16
C ASN A 4 -12.53 19.35 2.38
N PRO A 5 -13.01 18.57 1.39
CA PRO A 5 -12.21 17.55 0.71
C PRO A 5 -11.16 18.10 -0.27
N GLN A 6 -11.11 19.41 -0.51
CA GLN A 6 -10.28 19.99 -1.58
C GLN A 6 -8.88 20.45 -1.18
N LYS A 7 -8.39 20.14 0.03
CA LYS A 7 -7.06 20.60 0.50
C LYS A 7 -5.97 19.53 0.62
N TRP A 8 -6.28 18.27 0.32
CA TRP A 8 -5.26 17.24 0.24
C TRP A 8 -4.74 17.17 -1.19
N LYS A 9 -3.97 18.21 -1.56
CA LYS A 9 -2.87 18.04 -2.50
C LYS A 9 -2.25 16.67 -2.20
N ILE A 10 -1.93 15.90 -3.24
CA ILE A 10 -0.99 14.78 -3.16
C ILE A 10 0.35 15.40 -2.71
N SER A 11 0.43 15.68 -1.41
CA SER A 11 1.41 16.53 -0.77
C SER A 11 2.52 15.59 -0.39
N ILE A 12 3.42 15.35 -1.34
CA ILE A 12 4.75 14.80 -1.05
C ILE A 12 4.62 13.51 -0.20
N SER A 13 3.94 12.50 -0.75
CA SER A 13 3.95 11.17 -0.14
C SER A 13 5.41 10.71 -0.07
N TYR A 14 5.96 10.56 1.14
CA TYR A 14 7.25 9.91 1.38
C TYR A 14 7.12 8.40 1.08
N ASN A 15 6.74 8.05 -0.14
CA ASN A 15 6.55 6.69 -0.59
C ASN A 15 7.93 6.04 -0.71
N ARG A 16 8.24 5.17 0.24
CA ARG A 16 9.50 4.43 0.31
C ARG A 16 9.25 2.96 -0.01
N ILE A 17 8.48 2.66 -1.05
CA ILE A 17 8.52 1.29 -1.58
C ILE A 17 9.89 1.13 -2.23
N ARG A 18 10.68 0.19 -1.75
CA ARG A 18 11.99 -0.12 -2.29
C ARG A 18 11.96 -1.51 -2.88
N ARG A 19 12.63 -1.65 -4.03
CA ARG A 19 12.93 -2.96 -4.57
C ARG A 19 14.18 -3.52 -3.89
N HIS A 20 14.04 -4.70 -3.33
CA HIS A 20 15.13 -5.49 -2.79
C HIS A 20 15.39 -6.66 -3.73
N ASN A 21 16.63 -6.77 -4.21
CA ASN A 21 17.06 -7.91 -5.01
C ASN A 21 18.11 -8.67 -4.20
N SER A 22 17.89 -9.96 -3.99
CA SER A 22 18.85 -10.91 -3.45
C SER A 22 19.16 -11.97 -4.51
N LEU A 23 20.19 -12.79 -4.26
CA LEU A 23 20.56 -13.89 -5.16
C LEU A 23 19.43 -14.93 -5.37
N ARG A 24 18.45 -14.99 -4.46
CA ARG A 24 17.38 -16.00 -4.47
C ARG A 24 15.98 -15.40 -4.59
N ASP A 25 15.77 -14.19 -4.09
CA ASP A 25 14.47 -13.52 -4.11
C ASP A 25 14.56 -12.04 -4.47
N SER A 26 13.55 -11.58 -5.19
CA SER A 26 13.30 -10.16 -5.40
C SER A 26 11.97 -9.81 -4.76
N HIS A 27 11.93 -8.77 -3.94
CA HIS A 27 10.70 -8.31 -3.31
C HIS A 27 10.64 -6.79 -3.28
N TYR A 28 9.45 -6.26 -3.02
CA TYR A 28 9.22 -4.89 -2.66
C TYR A 28 8.76 -4.83 -1.21
N ASP A 29 9.29 -3.88 -0.46
CA ASP A 29 8.78 -3.54 0.86
C ASP A 29 8.78 -2.03 1.07
N GLY A 30 7.96 -1.55 2.00
CA GLY A 30 7.95 -0.16 2.40
C GLY A 30 6.60 0.34 2.87
N HIS A 31 6.45 1.65 2.88
CA HIS A 31 5.24 2.31 3.34
C HIS A 31 4.69 3.25 2.28
N VAL A 32 3.36 3.23 2.17
CA VAL A 32 2.58 4.17 1.35
C VAL A 32 1.79 5.05 2.29
N VAL A 33 2.11 6.34 2.28
CA VAL A 33 1.43 7.34 3.10
C VAL A 33 0.32 7.97 2.27
N THR A 34 -0.92 7.81 2.74
CA THR A 34 -2.13 8.25 2.03
C THR A 34 -2.96 9.17 2.93
N GLU A 35 -3.95 9.85 2.36
CA GLU A 35 -4.94 10.61 3.15
C GLU A 35 -5.78 9.72 4.08
N TYR A 36 -5.85 8.42 3.79
CA TYR A 36 -6.58 7.42 4.56
C TYR A 36 -5.70 6.72 5.62
N GLY A 37 -4.46 7.17 5.80
CA GLY A 37 -3.48 6.58 6.73
C GLY A 37 -2.28 5.96 6.03
N ILE A 38 -1.46 5.29 6.85
CA ILE A 38 -0.21 4.64 6.42
C ILE A 38 -0.48 3.16 6.21
N VAL A 39 -0.05 2.66 5.05
CA VAL A 39 -0.11 1.23 4.71
C VAL A 39 1.30 0.73 4.47
N SER A 40 1.73 -0.29 5.22
CA SER A 40 2.95 -1.02 4.86
C SER A 40 2.61 -2.02 3.77
N VAL A 41 3.45 -2.10 2.75
CA VAL A 41 3.31 -3.01 1.61
C VAL A 41 4.49 -3.95 1.64
N TYR A 42 4.22 -5.25 1.50
CA TYR A 42 5.20 -6.24 1.09
C TYR A 42 4.68 -6.98 -0.14
N SER A 43 5.54 -7.17 -1.13
CA SER A 43 5.23 -7.93 -2.34
C SER A 43 6.44 -8.72 -2.73
N ASP A 44 6.32 -10.03 -2.67
CA ASP A 44 7.28 -10.91 -3.33
C ASP A 44 7.10 -10.77 -4.86
N ILE A 45 8.17 -10.70 -5.64
CA ILE A 45 8.09 -10.67 -7.11
C ILE A 45 7.90 -12.09 -7.67
N ASN A 46 8.41 -13.09 -6.95
CA ASN A 46 8.34 -14.50 -7.31
C ASN A 46 7.06 -15.16 -6.77
N CYS A 47 6.55 -14.67 -5.64
CA CYS A 47 5.25 -15.11 -5.11
C CYS A 47 4.14 -14.11 -5.43
N SER A 48 3.03 -14.64 -5.93
CA SER A 48 1.76 -13.98 -6.19
C SER A 48 1.04 -13.48 -4.92
N CYS A 49 1.74 -12.98 -3.89
CA CYS A 49 1.18 -12.60 -2.60
C CYS A 49 1.57 -11.16 -2.21
N LEU A 50 0.55 -10.30 -2.06
CA LEU A 50 0.65 -8.95 -1.53
C LEU A 50 0.24 -8.98 -0.07
N GLU A 51 1.00 -8.29 0.76
CA GLU A 51 0.64 -8.04 2.15
C GLU A 51 0.49 -6.53 2.37
N PHE A 52 -0.68 -6.15 2.88
CA PHE A 52 -0.96 -4.81 3.36
C PHE A 52 -1.09 -4.82 4.88
N VAL A 53 -0.37 -3.94 5.57
CA VAL A 53 -0.49 -3.78 7.03
C VAL A 53 -1.08 -2.42 7.35
N ASN A 54 -2.18 -2.41 8.09
CA ASN A 54 -2.83 -1.21 8.61
C ASN A 54 -3.27 -1.45 10.05
N ASN A 55 -2.91 -0.54 10.97
CA ASN A 55 -3.25 -0.64 12.40
C ASN A 55 -2.90 -2.01 13.03
N ARG A 56 -1.72 -2.56 12.70
CA ARG A 56 -1.23 -3.89 13.14
C ARG A 56 -2.02 -5.10 12.62
N ARG A 57 -2.95 -4.91 11.69
CA ARG A 57 -3.67 -5.98 11.00
C ARG A 57 -3.03 -6.26 9.65
N HIS A 58 -2.83 -7.54 9.35
CA HIS A 58 -2.22 -8.03 8.13
C HIS A 58 -3.31 -8.48 7.16
N TYR A 59 -3.22 -8.06 5.91
CA TYR A 59 -4.18 -8.36 4.86
C TYR A 59 -3.43 -8.92 3.65
N TYR A 60 -3.72 -10.17 3.32
CA TYR A 60 -3.09 -10.87 2.22
C TYR A 60 -3.99 -10.84 0.98
N GLN A 61 -3.41 -10.51 -0.16
CA GLN A 61 -4.10 -10.54 -1.45
C GLN A 61 -3.26 -11.30 -2.47
N SER A 62 -3.85 -12.33 -3.06
CA SER A 62 -3.22 -13.02 -4.20
C SER A 62 -3.28 -12.16 -5.46
N PHE A 63 -2.23 -12.15 -6.27
CA PHE A 63 -2.17 -11.41 -7.53
C PHE A 63 -1.38 -12.17 -8.60
N GLU A 64 -1.83 -12.09 -9.86
CA GLU A 64 -1.11 -12.69 -10.98
C GLU A 64 -0.17 -11.66 -11.64
N GLY A 65 1.07 -12.10 -11.92
CA GLY A 65 2.10 -11.30 -12.57
C GLY A 65 2.81 -10.30 -11.64
N GLY A 66 4.11 -10.07 -11.86
CA GLY A 66 4.89 -9.14 -11.04
C GLY A 66 4.34 -7.71 -11.09
N LEU A 67 4.25 -7.06 -9.93
CA LEU A 67 3.80 -5.66 -9.81
C LEU A 67 5.00 -4.73 -9.75
N ASN A 68 4.87 -3.57 -10.38
CA ASN A 68 5.83 -2.48 -10.22
C ASN A 68 5.44 -1.57 -9.04
N GLU A 69 6.38 -0.73 -8.60
CA GLU A 69 6.18 0.21 -7.47
C GLU A 69 4.93 1.07 -7.61
N ARG A 70 4.64 1.56 -8.83
CA ARG A 70 3.45 2.39 -9.07
C ARG A 70 2.15 1.63 -8.84
N GLN A 71 2.07 0.39 -9.31
CA GLN A 71 0.91 -0.46 -9.10
C GLN A 71 0.73 -0.82 -7.63
N LEU A 72 1.83 -1.07 -6.90
CA LEU A 72 1.81 -1.30 -5.46
C LEU A 72 1.25 -0.09 -4.70
N MET A 73 1.72 1.12 -5.03
CA MET A 73 1.19 2.36 -4.44
C MET A 73 -0.31 2.53 -4.69
N ILE A 74 -0.77 2.33 -5.93
CA ILE A 74 -2.20 2.45 -6.28
C ILE A 74 -3.04 1.46 -5.47
N ARG A 75 -2.58 0.21 -5.35
CA ARG A 75 -3.30 -0.82 -4.59
C ARG A 75 -3.32 -0.51 -3.09
N ALA A 76 -2.20 -0.08 -2.52
CA ALA A 76 -2.12 0.33 -1.11
C ALA A 76 -3.07 1.49 -0.79
N THR A 77 -3.18 2.49 -1.68
CA THR A 77 -4.12 3.60 -1.51
C THR A 77 -5.58 3.15 -1.58
N LYS A 78 -5.93 2.27 -2.54
CA LYS A 78 -7.27 1.68 -2.61
C LYS A 78 -7.60 0.88 -1.35
N PHE A 79 -6.62 0.13 -0.85
CA PHE A 79 -6.76 -0.65 0.38
C PHE A 79 -6.95 0.25 1.61
N ALA A 80 -6.16 1.31 1.76
CA ALA A 80 -6.29 2.27 2.86
C ALA A 80 -7.69 2.89 2.91
N ARG A 81 -8.21 3.28 1.74
CA ARG A 81 -9.57 3.79 1.59
C ARG A 81 -10.63 2.78 2.03
N PHE A 82 -10.51 1.54 1.56
CA PHE A 82 -11.43 0.46 1.93
C PHE A 82 -11.47 0.22 3.44
N CYS A 83 -10.32 0.19 4.11
CA CYS A 83 -10.27 0.01 5.56
C CYS A 83 -10.99 1.13 6.33
N ILE A 84 -10.86 2.38 5.89
CA ILE A 84 -11.60 3.49 6.50
C ILE A 84 -13.09 3.35 6.25
N GLU A 85 -13.51 3.08 5.01
CA GLU A 85 -14.92 2.93 4.66
C GLU A 85 -15.59 1.81 5.46
N GLN A 86 -14.90 0.69 5.70
CA GLN A 86 -15.39 -0.42 6.52
C GLN A 86 -15.35 -0.16 8.04
N SER A 87 -14.53 0.78 8.51
CA SER A 87 -14.46 1.13 9.94
C SER A 87 -15.52 2.16 10.35
N LEU A 88 -16.19 2.78 9.38
CA LEU A 88 -17.24 3.78 9.57
C LEU A 88 -18.66 3.18 9.55
N VAL A 89 -18.77 1.87 9.31
CA VAL A 89 -20.01 1.07 9.35
C VAL A 89 -20.06 0.31 10.66
#